data_AF-A0A7K2L2C7-F1
#
_entry.id   AF-A0A7K2L2C7-F1
#
_cell.length_a   1.000
_cell.length_b   1.000
_cell.length_c   1.000
_cell.angle_alpha   90.00
_cell.angle_beta   90.00
_cell.angle_gamma   90.00
#
_symmetry.space_group_name_H-M   'P 1'
#
loop_
_entity.id
_entity.type
_entity.pdbx_description
1 polymer ?
#
loop_
_entity_poly.entity_id
_entity_poly.type
_entity_poly.pdbx_seq_one_letter_code
_entity_poly.pdbx_strand_id
1 'polypeptide(L)' 'FQGRLDPGAVLVLHSDGLSDRWSPADFPGLFRRRPSTIAGHILTQAGVRRDDAGILVARAATP' A
#
# COMPACT_ATOMS: atom_id res chain seq x y z
N PHE A 1 -13.24 8.47 10.91
CA PHE A 1 -11.90 9.10 10.90
C PHE A 1 -11.82 10.02 9.69
N GLN A 2 -11.18 11.18 9.82
CA GLN A 2 -10.89 12.09 8.70
C GLN A 2 -9.48 12.64 8.86
N GLY A 3 -8.75 12.74 7.75
CA GLY A 3 -7.37 13.25 7.72
C GLY A 3 -7.05 13.83 6.35
N ARG A 4 -6.23 14.88 6.30
CA ARG A 4 -5.74 15.48 5.06
C ARG A 4 -4.48 14.74 4.60
N LEU A 5 -4.36 14.51 3.30
CA LEU A 5 -3.16 13.99 2.65
C LEU A 5 -2.45 15.12 1.93
N ASP A 6 -1.12 15.15 2.03
CA ASP A 6 -0.30 16.06 1.25
C ASP A 6 -0.33 15.67 -0.24
N PRO A 7 -0.18 16.62 -1.18
CA PRO A 7 -0.08 16.31 -2.59
C PRO A 7 1.00 15.27 -2.89
N GLY A 8 0.67 14.28 -3.72
CA GLY A 8 1.58 13.19 -4.08
C GLY A 8 1.78 12.11 -3.01
N ALA A 9 1.23 12.28 -1.80
CA ALA A 9 1.24 11.24 -0.75
C ALA A 9 0.59 9.94 -1.24
N VAL A 10 1.09 8.81 -0.75
CA VAL A 10 0.54 7.48 -1.05
C VAL A 10 -0.16 6.94 0.18
N LEU A 11 -1.47 6.69 0.05
CA LEU A 11 -2.26 6.00 1.06
C LEU A 11 -2.30 4.51 0.71
N VAL A 12 -1.89 3.67 1.66
CA VAL A 12 -2.08 2.22 1.61
C VAL A 12 -3.08 1.84 2.69
N LEU A 13 -4.14 1.16 2.29
CA LEU A 13 -5.09 0.52 3.19
C LEU A 13 -5.10 -0.97 2.86
N HIS A 14 -5.20 -1.83 3.86
CA HIS A 14 -5.34 -3.27 3.65
C HIS A 14 -6.30 -3.87 4.67
N SER A 15 -6.82 -5.05 4.38
CA SER A 15 -7.52 -5.88 5.38
C SER A 15 -6.53 -6.50 6.36
N ASP A 16 -7.03 -7.01 7.48
CA ASP A 16 -6.29 -7.77 8.48
C ASP A 16 -5.75 -9.12 7.97
N GLY A 17 -6.29 -9.62 6.85
CA GLY A 17 -5.74 -10.77 6.12
C GLY A 17 -4.35 -10.52 5.51
N LEU A 18 -3.93 -9.25 5.34
CA LEU A 18 -2.58 -8.88 4.92
C LEU A 18 -1.67 -8.71 6.15
N SER A 19 -0.49 -9.33 6.15
CA SER A 19 0.47 -9.20 7.26
C SER A 19 0.93 -7.74 7.45
N ASP A 20 0.93 -7.25 8.69
CA ASP A 20 1.49 -5.92 9.06
C ASP A 20 3.02 -5.91 9.19
N ARG A 21 3.69 -7.04 8.92
CA ARG A 21 5.14 -7.19 9.05
C ARG A 21 5.92 -6.63 7.85
N TRP A 22 5.58 -5.42 7.44
CA TRP A 22 6.31 -4.67 6.42
C TRP A 22 6.19 -3.17 6.69
N SER A 23 7.09 -2.43 6.09
CA SER A 23 7.17 -0.99 6.15
C SER A 23 7.55 -0.44 4.77
N PRO A 24 7.33 0.86 4.51
CA PRO A 24 7.79 1.47 3.27
C PRO A 24 9.31 1.35 3.04
N ALA A 25 10.10 1.25 4.11
CA ALA A 25 11.56 1.13 4.04
C ALA A 25 12.02 -0.21 3.47
N ASP A 26 11.20 -1.26 3.56
CA ASP A 26 11.49 -2.59 3.02
C ASP A 26 11.43 -2.62 1.48
N PHE A 27 10.82 -1.59 0.87
CA PHE A 27 10.64 -1.49 -0.58
C PHE A 27 11.22 -0.19 -1.16
N PRO A 28 12.55 -0.02 -1.18
CA PRO A 28 13.19 1.18 -1.72
C PRO A 28 12.72 1.50 -3.15
N GLY A 29 12.15 2.69 -3.33
CA GLY A 29 11.68 3.19 -4.63
C GLY A 29 10.33 2.64 -5.12
N LEU A 30 9.70 1.70 -4.41
CA LEU A 30 8.39 1.15 -4.78
C LEU A 30 7.31 2.25 -4.83
N PHE A 31 7.30 3.14 -3.84
CA PHE A 31 6.30 4.20 -3.71
C PHE A 31 6.39 5.30 -4.78
N ARG A 32 7.37 5.22 -5.69
CA ARG A 32 7.45 6.05 -6.90
C ARG A 32 6.73 5.44 -8.10
N ARG A 33 6.26 4.19 -7.99
CA ARG A 33 5.56 3.46 -9.06
C ARG A 33 4.06 3.78 -9.09
N ARG A 34 3.37 3.20 -10.08
CA ARG A 34 1.91 3.30 -10.20
C ARG A 34 1.23 2.62 -9.00
N PRO A 35 0.08 3.11 -8.51
CA PRO A 35 -0.63 2.51 -7.37
C PRO A 35 -0.88 1.01 -7.52
N SER A 36 -1.26 0.54 -8.72
CA SER A 36 -1.47 -0.88 -8.99
C SER A 36 -0.20 -1.72 -8.84
N THR A 37 0.97 -1.20 -9.22
CA THR A 37 2.26 -1.87 -9.01
C THR A 37 2.63 -1.95 -7.54
N ILE A 38 2.38 -0.88 -6.77
CA ILE A 38 2.60 -0.85 -5.32
C ILE A 38 1.71 -1.91 -4.66
N ALA A 39 0.41 -1.91 -4.99
CA ALA A 39 -0.57 -2.85 -4.47
C ALA A 39 -0.18 -4.30 -4.73
N GLY A 40 0.13 -4.63 -5.99
CA GLY A 40 0.51 -5.99 -6.37
C GLY A 40 1.79 -6.47 -5.67
N HIS A 41 2.81 -5.61 -5.57
CA HIS A 41 4.06 -5.97 -4.92
C HIS A 41 3.87 -6.26 -3.43
N ILE A 42 3.17 -5.38 -2.70
CA ILE A 42 2.90 -5.57 -1.27
C ILE A 42 2.01 -6.82 -1.08
N LEU A 43 0.96 -7.01 -1.88
CA LEU A 43 0.10 -8.18 -1.78
C LEU A 43 0.88 -9.48 -1.97
N THR A 44 1.80 -9.54 -2.94
CA THR A 44 2.65 -10.72 -3.16
C THR A 44 3.60 -10.99 -1.98
N GLN A 45 4.13 -9.96 -1.31
CA GLN A 45 5.10 -10.13 -0.23
C GLN A 45 4.45 -10.33 1.14
N ALA A 46 3.31 -9.70 1.41
CA ALA A 46 2.65 -9.69 2.72
C ALA A 46 1.36 -10.54 2.77
N GLY A 47 0.79 -10.94 1.62
CA GLY A 47 -0.39 -11.81 1.50
C GLY A 47 -0.06 -13.29 1.56
N VAL A 48 0.87 -13.70 2.44
CA VAL A 48 1.39 -15.09 2.51
C VAL A 48 0.52 -16.04 3.32
N ARG A 49 -0.51 -15.55 4.02
CA ARG A 49 -1.44 -16.38 4.79
C ARG A 49 -2.58 -16.88 3.89
N ARG A 50 -3.20 -18.00 4.27
CA ARG A 50 -4.31 -18.64 3.52
C ARG A 50 -5.67 -17.96 3.76
N ASP A 51 -5.66 -16.66 3.96
CA ASP A 51 -6.81 -15.83 4.34
C ASP A 51 -7.15 -14.83 3.23
N ASP A 52 -8.35 -14.27 3.25
CA ASP A 52 -8.76 -13.26 2.27
C ASP A 52 -8.03 -11.93 2.53
N ALA A 53 -7.10 -11.57 1.64
CA ALA A 53 -6.32 -10.35 1.73
C ALA A 53 -6.75 -9.33 0.67
N GLY A 54 -7.05 -8.11 1.10
CA GLY A 54 -7.33 -6.96 0.24
C GLY A 54 -6.32 -5.84 0.48
N ILE A 55 -5.95 -5.13 -0.58
CA ILE A 55 -5.13 -3.92 -0.51
C ILE A 55 -5.67 -2.86 -1.47
N LEU A 56 -5.73 -1.62 -0.99
CA LEU A 56 -6.04 -0.45 -1.78
C LEU A 56 -4.86 0.52 -1.69
N VAL A 57 -4.42 0.99 -2.86
CA VAL A 57 -3.38 2.02 -2.95
C VAL A 57 -3.93 3.20 -3.74
N ALA A 58 -3.87 4.38 -3.13
CA ALA A 58 -4.25 5.64 -3.76
C ALA A 58 -3.09 6.63 -3.66
N ARG A 59 -2.98 7.51 -4.67
CA ARG A 59 -2.05 8.64 -4.65
C ARG A 59 -2.86 9.92 -4.62
N ALA A 60 -2.58 10.79 -3.64
CA ALA A 60 -3.15 12.12 -3.62
C ALA A 60 -2.73 12.87 -4.88
N ALA A 61 -3.69 13.53 -5.53
CA ALA A 61 -3.40 14.31 -6.73
C ALA A 61 -2.30 15.33 -6.44
N THR A 62 -1.35 15.44 -7.37
CA THR A 62 -0.48 16.60 -7.42
C THR A 62 -1.29 17.72 -8.09
N PRO A 63 -1.29 18.95 -7.54
CA PRO A 63 -1.89 20.11 -8.22
C PRO A 63 -1.27 20.37 -9.59
#